data_AF-X1P119-F1
#
_entry.id   AF-X1P119-F1
#
_cell.length_a   1.000
_cell.length_b   1.000
_cell.length_c   1.000
_cell.angle_alpha   90.00
_cell.angle_beta   90.00
_cell.angle_gamma   90.00
#
_symmetry.space_group_name_H-M   'P 1'
#
loop_
_entity.id
_entity.type
_entity.pdbx_description
1 polymer ?
#
loop_
_entity_poly.entity_id
_entity_poly.type
_entity_poly.pdbx_seq_one_letter_code
_entity_poly.pdbx_strand_id
1 'polypeptide(L)'
;DEKGKMIPSDFITCLISQNILKENLRAKILYNICSSNIIKDVVKENGGVPIMGKIGHTFIKKRMKKDNVFFSGEFSGHYFLGAPYFFEVPLVILFKILEEISQKVKFSDFFF
;
A
#
# COMPACT_ATOMS: atom_id res chain seq x y z
N ASP A 1 6.66 15.40 4.69
CA ASP A 1 5.56 15.79 5.59
C ASP A 1 5.49 17.32 5.62
N GLU A 2 4.69 17.91 6.50
CA GLU A 2 4.56 19.36 6.64
C GLU A 2 5.86 20.06 7.08
N LYS A 3 6.87 19.31 7.53
CA LYS A 3 8.19 19.80 7.96
C LYS A 3 9.29 19.53 6.92
N GLY A 4 8.93 19.05 5.73
CA GLY A 4 9.88 18.71 4.67
C GLY A 4 10.62 17.37 4.89
N LYS A 5 10.23 16.56 5.89
CA LYS A 5 10.81 15.23 6.09
C LYS A 5 10.24 14.25 5.07
N MET A 6 11.11 13.48 4.44
CA MET A 6 10.68 12.42 3.52
C MET A 6 9.95 11.32 4.30
N ILE A 7 8.79 10.88 3.78
CA ILE A 7 8.06 9.73 4.31
C ILE A 7 8.37 8.52 3.42
N PRO A 8 8.91 7.43 3.98
CA PRO A 8 9.15 6.19 3.24
C PRO A 8 7.87 5.63 2.60
N SER A 9 7.99 5.07 1.39
CA SER A 9 6.91 4.41 0.64
C SER A 9 6.28 3.23 1.40
N ASP A 10 7.05 2.53 2.22
CA ASP A 10 6.55 1.44 3.06
C ASP A 10 5.45 1.92 4.02
N PHE A 11 5.59 3.12 4.58
CA PHE A 11 4.58 3.71 5.45
C PHE A 11 3.32 4.11 4.69
N ILE A 12 3.47 4.63 3.47
CA ILE A 12 2.32 4.88 2.59
C ILE A 12 1.60 3.56 2.28
N THR A 13 2.35 2.51 1.99
CA THR A 13 1.78 1.17 1.77
C THR A 13 1.01 0.68 3.00
N CYS A 14 1.54 0.89 4.21
CA CYS A 14 0.84 0.58 5.46
C CYS A 14 -0.47 1.35 5.59
N LEU A 15 -0.43 2.68 5.44
CA LEU A 15 -1.60 3.56 5.56
C LEU A 15 -2.72 3.15 4.60
N ILE A 16 -2.37 2.95 3.32
CA ILE A 16 -3.35 2.56 2.30
C ILE A 16 -3.89 1.15 2.56
N SER A 17 -3.03 0.21 3.01
CA SER A 17 -3.46 -1.15 3.34
C SER A 17 -4.45 -1.17 4.51
N GLN A 18 -4.21 -0.38 5.56
CA GLN A 18 -5.15 -0.24 6.68
C GLN A 18 -6.52 0.21 6.21
N ASN A 19 -6.57 1.23 5.35
CA ASN A 19 -7.83 1.75 4.81
C ASN A 19 -8.55 0.73 3.94
N ILE A 20 -7.84 0.05 3.04
CA ILE A 20 -8.42 -0.99 2.19
C ILE A 20 -9.02 -2.11 3.06
N LEU A 21 -8.33 -2.52 4.12
CA LEU A 21 -8.72 -3.64 4.95
C LEU A 21 -9.92 -3.34 5.89
N LYS A 22 -10.25 -2.07 6.14
CA LYS A 22 -11.49 -1.69 6.85
C LYS A 22 -12.74 -2.18 6.12
N GLU A 23 -12.73 -2.13 4.78
CA GLU A 23 -13.88 -2.51 3.94
C GLU A 23 -13.69 -3.85 3.24
N ASN A 24 -12.44 -4.32 3.10
CA ASN A 24 -12.08 -5.53 2.34
C ASN A 24 -11.35 -6.54 3.23
N LEU A 25 -12.08 -7.16 4.16
CA LEU A 25 -11.52 -8.18 5.05
C LEU A 25 -10.82 -9.30 4.26
N ARG A 26 -9.66 -9.75 4.74
CA ARG A 26 -8.83 -10.81 4.13
C ARG A 26 -8.30 -10.47 2.72
N ALA A 27 -8.37 -9.20 2.29
CA ALA A 27 -7.75 -8.78 1.05
C ALA A 27 -6.24 -9.07 1.06
N LYS A 28 -5.74 -9.47 -0.11
CA LYS A 28 -4.31 -9.78 -0.31
C LYS A 28 -3.56 -8.50 -0.66
N ILE A 29 -2.50 -8.23 0.08
CA ILE A 29 -1.64 -7.06 -0.11
C ILE A 29 -0.24 -7.54 -0.52
N LEU A 30 0.22 -7.12 -1.70
CA LEU A 30 1.53 -7.46 -2.23
C LEU A 30 2.56 -6.37 -1.92
N TYR A 31 3.76 -6.75 -1.49
CA TYR A 31 4.89 -5.84 -1.29
C TYR A 31 6.20 -6.49 -1.73
N ASN A 32 7.21 -5.70 -2.07
CA ASN A 32 8.49 -6.26 -2.52
C ASN A 32 9.30 -6.88 -1.37
N ILE A 33 10.21 -7.78 -1.73
CA ILE A 33 11.19 -8.35 -0.81
C ILE A 33 12.14 -7.30 -0.16
N CYS A 34 12.34 -6.14 -0.78
CA CYS A 34 13.17 -5.06 -0.25
C CYS A 34 12.43 -4.08 0.66
N SER A 35 11.10 -4.20 0.76
CA SER A 35 10.30 -3.36 1.66
C SER A 35 10.42 -3.80 3.12
N SER A 36 10.17 -2.88 4.03
CA SER A 36 10.15 -3.13 5.46
C SER A 36 9.11 -4.19 5.86
N ASN A 37 9.45 -5.00 6.88
CA ASN A 37 8.55 -5.98 7.46
C ASN A 37 7.33 -5.37 8.15
N ILE A 38 7.35 -4.07 8.46
CA ILE A 38 6.19 -3.37 9.05
C ILE A 38 4.92 -3.54 8.20
N ILE A 39 5.04 -3.61 6.87
CA ILE A 39 3.91 -3.83 5.97
C ILE A 39 3.25 -5.17 6.28
N LYS A 40 4.04 -6.23 6.46
CA LYS A 40 3.54 -7.57 6.79
C LYS A 40 2.75 -7.56 8.09
N ASP A 41 3.29 -6.89 9.10
CA ASP A 41 2.71 -6.85 10.44
C ASP A 41 1.40 -6.05 10.42
N VAL A 42 1.42 -4.85 9.84
CA VAL A 42 0.22 -4.00 9.67
C VAL A 42 -0.87 -4.72 8.89
N VAL A 43 -0.53 -5.40 7.78
CA VAL A 43 -1.53 -6.13 6.98
C VAL A 43 -2.16 -7.26 7.81
N LYS A 44 -1.38 -7.99 8.61
CA LYS A 44 -1.91 -9.06 9.47
C LYS A 44 -2.79 -8.52 10.59
N GLU A 45 -2.35 -7.46 11.26
CA GLU A 45 -3.08 -6.82 12.35
C GLU A 45 -4.44 -6.30 11.89
N ASN A 46 -4.54 -5.88 10.62
CA ASN A 46 -5.78 -5.41 10.01
C ASN A 46 -6.58 -6.54 9.30
N GLY A 47 -6.26 -7.82 9.56
CA GLY A 47 -7.03 -8.96 9.05
C GLY A 47 -6.82 -9.27 7.57
N GLY A 48 -5.77 -8.72 6.95
CA GLY A 48 -5.38 -8.96 5.57
C GLY A 48 -4.42 -10.14 5.41
N VAL A 49 -4.08 -10.43 4.14
CA VAL A 49 -3.14 -11.49 3.77
C VAL A 49 -1.91 -10.87 3.10
N PRO A 50 -0.76 -10.77 3.77
CA PRO A 50 0.45 -10.22 3.17
C PRO A 50 1.06 -11.22 2.18
N ILE A 51 1.41 -10.74 0.99
CA ILE A 51 2.11 -11.49 -0.06
C ILE A 51 3.43 -10.77 -0.34
N MET A 52 4.54 -11.49 -0.26
CA MET A 52 5.84 -10.95 -0.62
C MET A 52 6.16 -11.29 -2.09
N GLY A 53 6.62 -10.31 -2.85
CA GLY A 53 6.87 -10.39 -4.29
C GLY A 53 8.30 -10.02 -4.70
N LYS A 54 8.67 -10.43 -5.92
CA LYS A 54 9.90 -9.95 -6.58
C LYS A 54 9.74 -8.49 -7.01
N ILE A 55 10.87 -7.80 -7.16
CA ILE A 55 10.93 -6.41 -7.65
C ILE A 55 10.61 -6.39 -9.15
N GLY A 56 9.86 -5.38 -9.59
CA GLY A 56 9.64 -5.07 -11.00
C GLY A 56 8.19 -5.23 -11.46
N HIS A 57 7.73 -4.26 -12.26
CA HIS A 57 6.33 -4.09 -12.67
C HIS A 57 5.75 -5.34 -13.33
N THR A 58 6.51 -6.03 -14.18
CA THR A 58 6.05 -7.25 -14.87
C THR A 58 5.79 -8.38 -13.90
N PHE A 59 6.66 -8.58 -12.90
CA PHE A 59 6.49 -9.62 -11.89
C PHE A 59 5.32 -9.33 -10.98
N ILE A 60 5.15 -8.06 -10.58
CA ILE A 60 4.02 -7.61 -9.76
C ILE A 60 2.71 -7.84 -10.46
N LYS A 61 2.52 -7.30 -11.66
CA LYS A 61 1.25 -7.48 -12.39
C LYS A 61 0.93 -8.97 -12.62
N LYS A 62 1.93 -9.77 -12.96
CA LYS A 62 1.77 -11.23 -13.12
C LYS A 62 1.37 -11.89 -11.80
N ARG A 63 2.01 -11.53 -10.69
CA ARG A 63 1.72 -12.08 -9.36
C ARG A 63 0.35 -11.63 -8.87
N MET A 64 -0.01 -10.36 -9.07
CA MET A 64 -1.31 -9.83 -8.68
C MET A 64 -2.45 -10.56 -9.37
N LYS A 65 -2.33 -10.78 -10.68
CA LYS A 65 -3.31 -11.57 -11.45
C LYS A 65 -3.39 -13.01 -10.96
N LYS A 66 -2.24 -13.67 -10.76
CA LYS A 66 -2.17 -15.07 -10.33
C LYS A 66 -2.82 -15.28 -8.95
N ASP A 67 -2.51 -14.40 -8.01
CA ASP A 67 -2.89 -14.58 -6.61
C ASP A 67 -4.18 -13.85 -6.25
N ASN A 68 -4.78 -13.12 -7.19
CA ASN A 68 -5.91 -12.21 -6.97
C ASN A 68 -5.60 -11.19 -5.86
N VAL A 69 -4.47 -10.49 -6.01
CA VAL A 69 -4.04 -9.43 -5.08
C VAL A 69 -4.92 -8.21 -5.28
N PHE A 70 -5.37 -7.63 -4.16
CA PHE A 70 -6.21 -6.43 -4.16
C PHE A 70 -5.38 -5.15 -4.33
N PHE A 71 -4.25 -5.06 -3.64
CA PHE A 71 -3.37 -3.90 -3.66
C PHE A 71 -1.91 -4.31 -3.61
N SER A 72 -1.05 -3.58 -4.33
CA SER A 72 0.39 -3.74 -4.26
C SER A 72 1.06 -2.40 -4.02
N GLY A 73 1.99 -2.34 -3.06
CA GLY A 73 2.89 -1.20 -2.88
C GLY A 73 4.34 -1.63 -3.09
N GLU A 74 5.08 -0.87 -3.89
CA GLU A 74 6.51 -1.09 -4.10
C GLU A 74 7.38 -0.19 -3.23
N PHE A 75 8.59 -0.66 -2.91
CA PHE A 75 9.60 0.13 -2.21
C PHE A 75 9.95 1.43 -2.97
N SER A 76 9.87 1.42 -4.29
CA SER A 76 10.07 2.59 -5.15
C SER A 76 8.93 3.62 -5.11
N GLY A 77 7.83 3.34 -4.41
CA GLY A 77 6.65 4.22 -4.35
C GLY A 77 5.68 4.06 -5.53
N HIS A 78 5.76 2.93 -6.25
CA HIS A 78 4.76 2.55 -7.26
C HIS A 78 3.65 1.75 -6.60
N TYR A 79 2.40 2.03 -6.96
CA TYR A 79 1.23 1.43 -6.33
C TYR A 79 0.25 0.91 -7.36
N PHE A 80 -0.30 -0.27 -7.14
CA PHE A 80 -1.18 -0.95 -8.08
C PHE A 80 -2.47 -1.38 -7.40
N LEU A 81 -3.59 -1.16 -8.07
CA LEU A 81 -4.87 -1.76 -7.70
C LEU A 81 -5.10 -3.04 -8.49
N GLY A 82 -5.77 -4.00 -7.85
CA GLY A 82 -6.08 -5.32 -8.38
C GLY A 82 -7.13 -5.32 -9.49
N ALA A 83 -7.95 -6.37 -9.50
CA ALA A 83 -8.97 -6.57 -10.52
C ALA A 83 -9.92 -5.36 -10.64
N PRO A 84 -10.42 -5.05 -11.85
CA PRO A 84 -10.27 -5.86 -13.06
C PRO A 84 -9.06 -5.54 -13.95
N TYR A 85 -8.28 -4.49 -13.66
CA TYR A 85 -7.34 -3.94 -14.65
C TYR A 85 -5.84 -4.03 -14.28
N PHE A 86 -5.45 -4.20 -13.00
CA PHE A 86 -4.05 -4.42 -12.60
C PHE A 86 -3.06 -3.35 -13.13
N PHE A 87 -3.39 -2.07 -12.95
CA PHE A 87 -2.57 -0.94 -13.39
C PHE A 87 -2.10 -0.08 -12.22
N GLU A 88 -1.16 0.81 -12.52
CA GLU A 88 -0.55 1.69 -11.53
C GLU A 88 -1.43 2.91 -11.27
N VAL A 89 -1.55 3.32 -10.01
CA VAL A 89 -2.57 4.28 -9.58
C VAL A 89 -2.02 5.43 -8.73
N PRO A 90 -0.98 6.16 -9.16
CA PRO A 90 -0.32 7.18 -8.35
C PRO A 90 -1.28 8.28 -7.89
N LEU A 91 -2.19 8.73 -8.76
CA LEU A 91 -3.16 9.77 -8.44
C LEU A 91 -4.22 9.30 -7.43
N VAL A 92 -4.64 8.04 -7.49
CA VAL A 92 -5.60 7.48 -6.52
C VAL A 92 -4.97 7.47 -5.12
N ILE A 93 -3.70 7.10 -5.04
CA ILE A 93 -2.95 7.10 -3.76
C ILE A 93 -2.77 8.52 -3.23
N LEU A 94 -2.42 9.46 -4.09
CA LEU A 94 -2.33 10.88 -3.73
C LEU A 94 -3.67 11.38 -3.17
N PHE A 95 -4.79 11.12 -3.86
CA PHE A 95 -6.10 11.55 -3.39
C PHE A 95 -6.49 10.88 -2.06
N LYS A 96 -6.17 9.60 -1.86
CA LYS A 96 -6.40 8.94 -0.57
C LYS A 96 -5.55 9.52 0.55
N ILE A 97 -4.31 9.90 0.29
CA ILE A 97 -3.49 10.62 1.26
C ILE A 97 -4.11 11.99 1.58
N LEU A 98 -4.56 12.74 0.58
CA LEU A 98 -5.20 14.04 0.79
C LEU A 98 -6.52 13.92 1.56
N GLU A 99 -7.30 12.87 1.31
CA GLU A 99 -8.52 12.56 2.06
C GLU A 99 -8.22 12.29 3.54
N GLU A 100 -7.18 11.48 3.82
CA GLU A 100 -6.72 11.23 5.19
C GLU A 100 -6.27 12.53 5.88
N ILE A 101 -5.48 13.36 5.20
CA ILE A 101 -5.04 14.67 5.70
C ILE A 101 -6.23 15.63 5.85
N SER A 102 -7.30 15.48 5.06
CA SER A 102 -8.50 16.31 5.23
C SER A 102 -9.28 15.96 6.50
N GLN A 103 -9.16 14.73 7.01
CA GLN A 103 -9.86 14.27 8.21
C GLN A 103 -9.05 14.45 9.50
N LYS A 104 -7.72 14.61 9.40
CA LYS A 104 -6.80 14.79 10.55
C LYS A 104 -5.92 16.02 10.37
N VAL A 105 -5.44 16.62 11.46
CA VAL A 105 -4.81 17.95 11.40
C VAL A 105 -3.42 17.95 10.73
N LYS A 106 -2.58 16.91 10.89
CA LYS A 106 -1.21 16.87 10.30
C LYS A 106 -0.86 15.52 9.69
N PHE A 107 -0.05 15.54 8.64
CA PHE A 107 0.40 14.32 7.96
C PHE A 107 1.42 13.52 8.78
N SER A 108 2.26 14.21 9.57
CA SER A 108 3.20 13.55 10.48
C SER A 108 2.52 12.67 11.53
N ASP A 109 1.32 13.02 11.99
CA ASP A 109 0.53 12.28 12.99
C ASP A 109 0.09 10.88 12.54
N PHE A 110 0.27 10.53 11.25
CA PHE A 110 -0.05 9.20 10.74
C PHE A 110 1.11 8.19 10.90
N PHE A 111 2.33 8.68 11.12
CA PHE A 111 3.53 7.87 11.10
C PHE A 111 4.35 7.96 12.39
N PHE A 112 4.11 8.99 13.20
CA PHE A 112 4.77 9.28 14.48
C PHE A 112 3.72 9.58 15.54
#